data_AF-B0E0S9-F1
#
_entry.id   AF-B0E0S9-F1
#
_cell.length_a   1.000
_cell.length_b   1.000
_cell.length_c   1.000
_cell.angle_alpha   90.00
_cell.angle_beta   90.00
_cell.angle_gamma   90.00
#
_symmetry.space_group_name_H-M   'P 1'
#
loop_
_entity.id
_entity.type
_entity.pdbx_description
1 polymer ?
#
loop_
_entity_poly.entity_id
_entity_poly.type
_entity_poly.pdbx_seq_one_letter_code
_entity_poly.pdbx_strand_id
1 'polypeptide(L)'
;FKIVYVAPMKALVQEMVGNFTARLKVFGIKVGELTGDSQMTKQQIAETQIIVTTPEKWDVITRKMTDTSYTNLVRLIIIDEIHLLHDERGPVLESIIARTVRWAEQRSEFVRLLGLSATLPNYEDVATFLRVDEKKGLFYFDASYRPCGLQQQFIGVTEKKAIKRYQITNEVCYEKVLDQAGKNQTLVFVHSRKETAKTARFLRDTAIEKETITQFVKPDGAVREILTEEAGNVKDSNLRDLLPFGFAIHHAGMSREDRGLVEELFADGSIQVLVCTATLAWGVNLPAHTVIIKGTQIYNPEKGRWVELSSQDVLQMLGRAGRPQYDTFGEGIIITNHSEMQYYLSLLNQQLPIESQFVSKLADNLNAEIVLGTVRNRDEAVQWLGYTYLYIRMLKSPALYSVGVDYQEDDGALVQKRADIAHSAAVLLEKCQLIKYERSSGRFQSTELGRIASYYYVTYNSMMVYNQHLRSTMSSLELFRVFALSNEFKFVPVRQEEKLELAKLLERVPIPVKESVEEPAAKINVLLQAYISQLKLDGFVLVADMVFVQQSAGRCVLINRVPRLVLTISPIVF
;
A
#
# COMPACT_ATOMS: atom_id res chain seq x y z
N PHE A 1 -18.79 -23.22 -3.24
CA PHE A 1 -17.62 -22.84 -2.44
C PHE A 1 -17.19 -21.43 -2.81
N LYS A 2 -16.39 -20.76 -1.97
CA LYS A 2 -15.70 -19.52 -2.30
C LYS A 2 -14.24 -19.59 -1.88
N ILE A 3 -13.37 -18.97 -2.69
CA ILE A 3 -11.96 -18.77 -2.43
C ILE A 3 -11.71 -17.27 -2.39
N VAL A 4 -10.95 -16.81 -1.40
CA VAL A 4 -10.56 -15.41 -1.28
C VAL A 4 -9.05 -15.33 -1.50
N TYR A 5 -8.62 -14.49 -2.44
CA TYR A 5 -7.23 -14.14 -2.67
C TYR A 5 -7.01 -12.71 -2.21
N VAL A 6 -6.24 -12.53 -1.15
CA VAL A 6 -5.90 -11.23 -0.57
C VAL A 6 -4.52 -10.83 -1.08
N ALA A 7 -4.44 -9.73 -1.82
CA ALA A 7 -3.19 -9.19 -2.35
C ALA A 7 -2.93 -7.76 -1.83
N PRO A 8 -1.67 -7.36 -1.56
CA PRO A 8 -1.34 -6.08 -0.94
C PRO A 8 -1.73 -4.86 -1.79
N MET A 9 -1.69 -4.97 -3.12
CA MET A 9 -1.87 -3.84 -4.04
C MET A 9 -2.98 -4.08 -5.06
N LYS A 10 -3.68 -3.00 -5.44
CA LYS A 10 -4.72 -3.04 -6.48
C LYS A 10 -4.19 -3.52 -7.84
N ALA A 11 -2.97 -3.13 -8.21
CA ALA A 11 -2.35 -3.53 -9.47
C ALA A 11 -2.17 -5.06 -9.53
N LEU A 12 -1.67 -5.65 -8.45
CA LEU A 12 -1.52 -7.10 -8.32
C LEU A 12 -2.86 -7.82 -8.31
N VAL A 13 -3.90 -7.23 -7.68
CA VAL A 13 -5.27 -7.78 -7.76
C VAL A 13 -5.73 -7.88 -9.22
N GLN A 14 -5.56 -6.83 -10.02
CA GLN A 14 -5.98 -6.81 -11.42
C GLN A 14 -5.21 -7.83 -12.27
N GLU A 15 -3.90 -7.93 -12.07
CA GLU A 15 -3.05 -8.93 -12.71
C GLU A 15 -3.52 -10.36 -12.39
N MET A 16 -3.75 -10.64 -11.10
CA MET A 16 -4.19 -11.98 -10.65
C MET A 16 -5.60 -12.33 -11.12
N VAL A 17 -6.50 -11.35 -11.24
CA VAL A 17 -7.82 -11.56 -11.86
C VAL A 17 -7.66 -11.97 -13.32
N GLY A 18 -6.82 -11.28 -14.10
CA GLY A 18 -6.54 -11.66 -15.49
C GLY A 18 -5.95 -13.06 -15.61
N ASN A 19 -4.92 -13.35 -14.81
CA ASN A 19 -4.24 -14.64 -14.79
C ASN A 19 -5.15 -15.80 -14.40
N PHE A 20 -5.91 -15.67 -13.30
CA PHE A 20 -6.83 -16.72 -12.86
C PHE A 20 -8.01 -16.88 -13.82
N THR A 21 -8.53 -15.79 -14.38
CA THR A 21 -9.61 -15.88 -15.37
C THR A 21 -9.16 -16.66 -16.59
N ALA A 22 -7.98 -16.38 -17.13
CA ALA A 22 -7.44 -17.08 -18.29
C ALA A 22 -7.19 -18.57 -18.00
N ARG A 23 -6.54 -18.89 -16.87
CA ARG A 23 -6.17 -20.26 -16.51
C ARG A 23 -7.35 -21.14 -16.10
N LEU A 24 -8.35 -20.55 -15.43
CA LEU A 24 -9.48 -21.30 -14.86
C LEU A 24 -10.73 -21.29 -15.74
N LYS A 25 -10.68 -20.62 -16.90
CA LYS A 25 -11.77 -20.59 -17.90
C LYS A 25 -12.21 -21.99 -18.30
N VAL A 26 -11.27 -22.93 -18.41
CA VAL A 26 -11.53 -24.34 -18.79
C VAL A 26 -12.46 -25.04 -17.80
N PHE A 27 -12.45 -24.63 -16.53
CA PHE A 27 -13.29 -25.20 -15.48
C PHE A 27 -14.62 -24.46 -15.29
N GLY A 28 -14.89 -23.41 -16.09
CA GLY A 28 -16.08 -22.57 -15.94
C GLY A 28 -16.12 -21.77 -14.64
N ILE A 29 -14.98 -21.58 -13.98
CA ILE A 29 -14.85 -20.83 -12.72
C ILE A 29 -14.86 -19.33 -13.01
N LYS A 30 -15.73 -18.58 -12.33
CA LYS A 30 -15.76 -17.11 -12.39
C LYS A 30 -14.86 -16.51 -11.32
N VAL A 31 -14.00 -15.59 -11.75
CA VAL A 31 -13.10 -14.79 -10.93
C VAL A 31 -13.58 -13.36 -10.94
N GLY A 32 -13.66 -12.72 -9.77
CA GLY A 32 -14.12 -11.35 -9.62
C GLY A 32 -13.13 -10.48 -8.86
N GLU A 33 -13.00 -9.24 -9.30
CA GLU A 33 -12.26 -8.20 -8.59
C GLU A 33 -13.17 -7.54 -7.54
N LEU A 34 -12.67 -7.40 -6.31
CA LEU A 34 -13.34 -6.65 -5.26
C LEU A 34 -12.38 -5.63 -4.64
N THR A 35 -12.44 -4.40 -5.12
CA THR A 35 -11.52 -3.32 -4.70
C THR A 35 -12.31 -2.07 -4.25
N GLY A 36 -11.61 -0.97 -4.00
CA GLY A 36 -12.24 0.32 -3.72
C GLY A 36 -13.04 0.87 -4.90
N ASP A 37 -12.56 0.63 -6.13
CA ASP A 37 -13.07 1.24 -7.36
C ASP A 37 -14.07 0.32 -8.08
N SER A 38 -13.90 -1.00 -7.95
CA SER A 38 -14.83 -2.01 -8.46
C SER A 38 -15.68 -2.57 -7.32
N GLN A 39 -16.98 -2.26 -7.34
CA GLN A 39 -17.96 -2.87 -6.44
C GLN A 39 -18.78 -3.91 -7.18
N MET A 40 -18.67 -5.15 -6.73
CA MET A 40 -19.57 -6.21 -7.18
C MET A 40 -20.91 -6.10 -6.46
N THR A 41 -22.00 -6.25 -7.21
CA THR A 41 -23.33 -6.40 -6.60
C THR A 41 -23.40 -7.71 -5.82
N LYS A 42 -24.34 -7.82 -4.88
CA LYS A 42 -24.53 -9.08 -4.12
C LYS A 42 -24.76 -10.29 -5.04
N GLN A 43 -25.44 -10.09 -6.16
CA GLN A 43 -25.67 -11.12 -7.17
C GLN A 43 -24.36 -11.54 -7.85
N GLN A 44 -23.55 -10.58 -8.29
CA GLN A 44 -22.24 -10.87 -8.88
C GLN A 44 -21.32 -11.61 -7.90
N ILE A 45 -21.30 -11.19 -6.62
CA ILE A 45 -20.55 -11.87 -5.57
C ILE A 45 -21.05 -13.31 -5.41
N ALA A 46 -22.37 -13.53 -5.41
CA ALA A 46 -22.95 -14.87 -5.29
C ALA A 46 -22.49 -15.80 -6.43
N GLU A 47 -22.50 -15.31 -7.68
CA GLU A 47 -22.09 -16.04 -8.88
C GLU A 47 -20.59 -16.32 -8.97
N THR A 48 -19.77 -15.56 -8.25
CA THR A 48 -18.31 -15.64 -8.31
C THR A 48 -17.76 -16.67 -7.33
N GLN A 49 -16.83 -17.52 -7.78
CA GLN A 49 -16.19 -18.53 -6.93
C GLN A 49 -14.88 -18.02 -6.33
N ILE A 50 -14.07 -17.26 -7.10
CA ILE A 50 -12.79 -16.71 -6.63
C ILE A 50 -12.89 -15.19 -6.56
N ILE A 51 -12.70 -14.64 -5.37
CA ILE A 51 -12.72 -13.20 -5.12
C ILE A 51 -11.28 -12.76 -4.87
N VAL A 52 -10.76 -11.87 -5.73
CA VAL A 52 -9.44 -11.26 -5.57
C VAL A 52 -9.63 -9.85 -5.02
N THR A 53 -8.99 -9.53 -3.89
CA THR A 53 -9.27 -8.32 -3.12
C THR A 53 -8.05 -7.81 -2.35
N THR A 54 -8.13 -6.59 -1.82
CA THR A 54 -7.11 -6.05 -0.89
C THR A 54 -7.47 -6.35 0.56
N PRO A 55 -6.50 -6.36 1.50
CA PRO A 55 -6.77 -6.57 2.92
C PRO A 55 -7.86 -5.63 3.46
N GLU A 56 -7.77 -4.34 3.17
CA GLU A 56 -8.69 -3.33 3.70
C GLU A 56 -10.12 -3.57 3.20
N LYS A 57 -10.26 -3.94 1.93
CA LYS A 57 -11.57 -4.18 1.35
C LYS A 57 -12.21 -5.43 1.95
N TRP A 58 -11.44 -6.50 2.12
CA TRP A 58 -11.91 -7.72 2.77
C TRP A 58 -12.27 -7.51 4.25
N ASP A 59 -11.48 -6.72 4.98
CA ASP A 59 -11.77 -6.38 6.37
C ASP A 59 -13.06 -5.55 6.49
N VAL A 60 -13.26 -4.51 5.66
CA VAL A 60 -14.51 -3.72 5.63
C VAL A 60 -15.74 -4.60 5.35
N ILE A 61 -15.62 -5.57 4.45
CA ILE A 61 -16.70 -6.49 4.11
C ILE A 61 -17.04 -7.39 5.31
N THR A 62 -16.01 -7.99 5.91
CA THR A 62 -16.20 -8.90 7.04
C THR A 62 -16.62 -8.18 8.34
N ARG A 63 -16.45 -6.86 8.42
CA ARG A 63 -17.01 -6.00 9.49
C ARG A 63 -18.52 -5.74 9.36
N LYS A 64 -19.16 -6.01 8.22
CA LYS A 64 -20.59 -5.75 7.99
C LYS A 64 -21.41 -7.04 8.15
N MET A 65 -22.13 -7.14 9.27
CA MET A 65 -22.85 -8.33 9.70
C MET A 65 -24.01 -8.76 8.75
N THR A 66 -24.54 -7.84 7.95
CA THR A 66 -25.67 -8.07 7.02
C THR A 66 -25.33 -8.98 5.83
N ASP A 67 -24.06 -9.30 5.65
CA ASP A 67 -23.51 -9.88 4.42
C ASP A 67 -22.82 -11.24 4.66
N THR A 68 -23.16 -11.90 5.76
CA THR A 68 -22.54 -13.18 6.21
C THR A 68 -22.88 -14.39 5.35
N SER A 69 -23.78 -14.28 4.36
CA SER A 69 -24.19 -15.41 3.52
C SER A 69 -23.05 -15.96 2.67
N TYR A 70 -22.13 -15.10 2.23
CA TYR A 70 -20.99 -15.52 1.40
C TYR A 70 -19.73 -15.81 2.21
N THR A 71 -19.52 -15.20 3.38
CA THR A 71 -18.39 -15.54 4.27
C THR A 71 -18.46 -16.98 4.74
N ASN A 72 -19.67 -17.51 4.95
CA ASN A 72 -19.89 -18.90 5.35
C ASN A 72 -19.51 -19.91 4.26
N LEU A 73 -19.45 -19.48 2.99
CA LEU A 73 -19.09 -20.34 1.87
C LEU A 73 -17.58 -20.39 1.61
N VAL A 74 -16.80 -19.56 2.31
CA VAL A 74 -15.35 -19.48 2.15
C VAL A 74 -14.73 -20.75 2.71
N ARG A 75 -13.93 -21.42 1.89
CA ARG A 75 -13.20 -22.66 2.27
C ARG A 75 -11.69 -22.51 2.15
N LEU A 76 -11.22 -21.47 1.46
CA LEU A 76 -9.80 -21.16 1.29
C LEU A 76 -9.60 -19.65 1.27
N ILE A 77 -8.64 -19.17 2.07
CA ILE A 77 -8.12 -17.81 2.00
C ILE A 77 -6.62 -17.90 1.68
N ILE A 78 -6.23 -17.30 0.57
CA ILE A 78 -4.84 -17.12 0.15
C ILE A 78 -4.45 -15.70 0.51
N ILE A 79 -3.37 -15.55 1.27
CA ILE A 79 -2.83 -14.26 1.72
C ILE A 79 -1.48 -14.12 1.05
N ASP A 80 -1.49 -13.36 -0.04
CA ASP A 80 -0.28 -13.03 -0.77
C ASP A 80 0.50 -11.95 -0.03
N GLU A 81 1.83 -12.08 -0.03
CA GLU A 81 2.75 -11.21 0.69
C GLU A 81 2.40 -10.98 2.17
N ILE A 82 2.20 -12.08 2.92
CA ILE A 82 1.84 -12.04 4.35
C ILE A 82 2.88 -11.31 5.21
N HIS A 83 4.11 -11.17 4.75
CA HIS A 83 5.11 -10.31 5.41
C HIS A 83 4.71 -8.83 5.49
N LEU A 84 3.62 -8.41 4.82
CA LEU A 84 2.91 -7.15 5.09
C LEU A 84 2.51 -6.99 6.55
N LEU A 85 2.49 -8.06 7.36
CA LEU A 85 2.39 -7.98 8.82
C LEU A 85 3.34 -6.95 9.46
N HIS A 86 4.53 -6.75 8.89
CA HIS A 86 5.51 -5.79 9.39
C HIS A 86 5.19 -4.32 9.05
N ASP A 87 4.34 -4.09 8.06
CA ASP A 87 3.97 -2.77 7.58
C ASP A 87 2.88 -2.11 8.47
N GLU A 88 2.66 -0.80 8.32
CA GLU A 88 1.57 -0.08 8.99
C GLU A 88 0.18 -0.61 8.62
N ARG A 89 0.07 -1.30 7.48
CA ARG A 89 -1.13 -2.04 7.04
C ARG A 89 -1.24 -3.45 7.61
N GLY A 90 -0.19 -3.97 8.24
CA GLY A 90 -0.15 -5.28 8.91
C GLY A 90 -1.31 -5.54 9.87
N PRO A 91 -1.79 -4.56 10.68
CA PRO A 91 -2.92 -4.76 11.59
C PRO A 91 -4.22 -5.17 10.91
N VAL A 92 -4.37 -4.86 9.62
CA VAL A 92 -5.54 -5.25 8.81
C VAL A 92 -5.51 -6.75 8.53
N LEU A 93 -4.35 -7.27 8.10
CA LEU A 93 -4.15 -8.71 7.93
C LEU A 93 -4.29 -9.45 9.25
N GLU A 94 -3.72 -8.90 10.33
CA GLU A 94 -3.85 -9.47 11.66
C GLU A 94 -5.32 -9.63 12.07
N SER A 95 -6.13 -8.61 11.84
CA SER A 95 -7.56 -8.62 12.14
C SER A 95 -8.31 -9.65 11.30
N ILE A 96 -8.02 -9.76 10.00
CA ILE A 96 -8.67 -10.74 9.10
C ILE A 96 -8.38 -12.17 9.57
N ILE A 97 -7.11 -12.49 9.83
CA ILE A 97 -6.70 -13.84 10.19
C ILE A 97 -7.23 -14.18 11.59
N ALA A 98 -7.07 -13.29 12.57
CA ALA A 98 -7.58 -13.50 13.92
C ALA A 98 -9.10 -13.74 13.93
N ARG A 99 -9.86 -12.95 13.15
CA ARG A 99 -11.30 -13.13 12.98
C ARG A 99 -11.63 -14.47 12.32
N THR A 100 -10.91 -14.85 11.27
CA THR A 100 -11.15 -16.09 10.54
C THR A 100 -10.87 -17.32 11.40
N VAL A 101 -9.73 -17.37 12.10
CA VAL A 101 -9.35 -18.48 12.97
C VAL A 101 -10.35 -18.63 14.12
N ARG A 102 -10.66 -17.52 14.81
CA ARG A 102 -11.65 -17.53 15.90
C ARG A 102 -13.03 -18.00 15.43
N TRP A 103 -13.46 -17.55 14.25
CA TRP A 103 -14.74 -17.92 13.66
C TRP A 103 -14.79 -19.40 13.28
N ALA A 104 -13.71 -19.93 12.69
CA ALA A 104 -13.55 -21.34 12.34
C ALA A 104 -13.63 -22.24 13.58
N GLU A 105 -12.95 -21.87 14.66
CA GLU A 105 -12.99 -22.61 15.94
C GLU A 105 -14.39 -22.60 16.57
N GLN A 106 -15.05 -21.43 16.63
CA GLN A 106 -16.39 -21.32 17.21
C GLN A 106 -17.46 -22.13 16.48
N ARG A 107 -17.33 -22.30 15.16
CA ARG A 107 -18.30 -23.03 14.32
C ARG A 107 -17.90 -24.46 14.00
N SER A 108 -16.69 -24.86 14.38
CA SER A 108 -16.09 -26.14 13.94
C SER A 108 -16.11 -26.29 12.41
N GLU A 109 -15.99 -25.18 11.68
CA GLU A 109 -15.92 -25.17 10.22
C GLU A 109 -14.48 -24.91 9.77
N PHE A 110 -13.94 -25.81 8.95
CA PHE A 110 -12.58 -25.69 8.47
C PHE A 110 -12.47 -24.68 7.32
N VAL A 111 -11.59 -23.68 7.49
CA VAL A 111 -11.14 -22.76 6.44
C VAL A 111 -9.65 -22.95 6.26
N ARG A 112 -9.22 -23.30 5.05
CA ARG A 112 -7.79 -23.43 4.75
C ARG A 112 -7.17 -22.03 4.62
N LEU A 113 -6.10 -21.77 5.36
CA LEU A 113 -5.28 -20.57 5.21
C LEU A 113 -4.00 -20.92 4.46
N LEU A 114 -3.64 -20.11 3.47
CA LEU A 114 -2.37 -20.21 2.73
C LEU A 114 -1.70 -18.84 2.73
N GLY A 115 -0.60 -18.70 3.46
CA GLY A 115 0.24 -17.50 3.43
C GLY A 115 1.40 -17.65 2.45
N LEU A 116 1.59 -16.68 1.56
CA LEU A 116 2.76 -16.56 0.70
C LEU A 116 3.62 -15.41 1.24
N SER A 117 4.93 -15.62 1.35
CA SER A 117 5.83 -14.65 1.98
C SER A 117 7.18 -14.59 1.28
N ALA A 118 7.80 -13.42 1.28
CA ALA A 118 9.25 -13.29 1.18
C ALA A 118 9.94 -13.99 2.36
N THR A 119 11.21 -14.32 2.17
CA THR A 119 12.01 -15.13 3.09
C THR A 119 12.65 -14.25 4.16
N LEU A 120 11.89 -14.04 5.24
CA LEU A 120 12.26 -13.15 6.34
C LEU A 120 12.24 -13.90 7.69
N PRO A 121 13.00 -13.44 8.70
CA PRO A 121 12.94 -14.00 10.05
C PRO A 121 11.55 -13.91 10.69
N ASN A 122 11.33 -14.70 11.74
CA ASN A 122 10.05 -14.92 12.42
C ASN A 122 8.98 -15.65 11.55
N TYR A 123 9.38 -16.34 10.48
CA TYR A 123 8.44 -17.13 9.66
C TYR A 123 7.76 -18.26 10.45
N GLU A 124 8.41 -18.81 11.48
CA GLU A 124 7.82 -19.79 12.41
C GLU A 124 6.70 -19.19 13.26
N ASP A 125 6.86 -17.93 13.68
CA ASP A 125 5.83 -17.20 14.43
C ASP A 125 4.64 -16.90 13.52
N VAL A 126 4.88 -16.55 12.25
CA VAL A 126 3.82 -16.39 11.24
C VAL A 126 3.11 -17.73 10.98
N ALA A 127 3.83 -18.85 10.96
CA ALA A 127 3.25 -20.18 10.84
C ALA A 127 2.34 -20.50 12.04
N THR A 128 2.80 -20.22 13.26
CA THR A 128 2.02 -20.37 14.49
C THR A 128 0.74 -19.51 14.45
N PHE A 129 0.87 -18.28 13.95
CA PHE A 129 -0.24 -17.35 13.78
C PHE A 129 -1.30 -17.85 12.81
N LEU A 130 -0.89 -18.44 11.69
CA LEU A 130 -1.78 -19.06 10.71
C LEU A 130 -2.29 -20.45 11.12
N ARG A 131 -1.89 -20.98 12.29
CA ARG A 131 -2.18 -22.35 12.76
C ARG A 131 -1.65 -23.42 11.80
N VAL A 132 -0.48 -23.18 11.21
CA VAL A 132 0.19 -24.10 10.31
C VAL A 132 0.92 -25.18 11.13
N ASP A 133 0.77 -26.44 10.72
CA ASP A 133 1.60 -27.54 11.23
C ASP A 133 3.02 -27.41 10.65
N GLU A 134 4.00 -27.12 11.51
CA GLU A 134 5.40 -26.91 11.15
C GLU A 134 6.00 -28.07 10.33
N LYS A 135 5.54 -29.31 10.56
CA LYS A 135 6.11 -30.50 9.88
C LYS A 135 5.55 -30.72 8.48
N LYS A 136 4.35 -30.23 8.20
CA LYS A 136 3.61 -30.55 6.96
C LYS A 136 3.29 -29.35 6.10
N GLY A 137 3.11 -28.18 6.72
CA GLY A 137 2.57 -26.99 6.07
C GLY A 137 3.54 -25.81 6.04
N LEU A 138 4.66 -25.86 6.77
CA LEU A 138 5.66 -24.80 6.74
C LEU A 138 6.75 -25.14 5.72
N PHE A 139 6.95 -24.24 4.77
CA PHE A 139 7.99 -24.35 3.75
C PHE A 139 8.83 -23.07 3.78
N TYR A 140 10.15 -23.24 3.88
CA TYR A 140 11.11 -22.14 3.85
C TYR A 140 12.14 -22.43 2.77
N PHE A 141 12.34 -21.46 1.89
CA PHE A 141 13.23 -21.54 0.73
C PHE A 141 14.22 -20.38 0.81
N ASP A 142 15.50 -20.64 1.03
CA ASP A 142 16.49 -19.56 1.07
C ASP A 142 16.77 -18.99 -0.33
N ALA A 143 17.73 -18.05 -0.41
CA ALA A 143 18.09 -17.40 -1.67
C ALA A 143 18.59 -18.38 -2.76
N SER A 144 19.03 -19.60 -2.41
CA SER A 144 19.50 -20.60 -3.37
C SER A 144 18.38 -21.20 -4.23
N TYR A 145 17.12 -21.10 -3.77
CA TYR A 145 15.94 -21.55 -4.51
C TYR A 145 15.44 -20.52 -5.53
N ARG A 146 16.01 -19.32 -5.55
CA ARG A 146 15.65 -18.31 -6.55
C ARG A 146 16.00 -18.86 -7.95
N PRO A 147 15.03 -18.98 -8.90
CA PRO A 147 15.29 -19.59 -10.21
C PRO A 147 16.42 -18.95 -11.01
N CYS A 148 16.66 -17.66 -10.77
CA CYS A 148 17.77 -16.89 -11.33
C CYS A 148 18.42 -16.15 -10.15
N GLY A 149 19.64 -16.52 -9.77
CA GLY A 149 20.34 -15.95 -8.61
C GLY A 149 20.47 -14.44 -8.73
N LEU A 150 20.45 -13.70 -7.60
CA LEU A 150 20.52 -12.24 -7.61
C LEU A 150 21.89 -11.76 -7.13
N GLN A 151 22.67 -11.15 -8.02
CA GLN A 151 23.83 -10.36 -7.63
C GLN A 151 23.36 -8.97 -7.19
N GLN A 152 23.81 -8.52 -6.03
CA GLN A 152 23.37 -7.26 -5.42
C GLN A 152 24.52 -6.26 -5.35
N GLN A 153 24.25 -5.00 -5.68
CA GLN A 153 25.17 -3.88 -5.50
C GLN A 153 24.48 -2.73 -4.76
N PHE A 154 25.16 -2.19 -3.75
CA PHE A 154 24.66 -1.08 -2.95
C PHE A 154 25.59 0.11 -3.11
N ILE A 155 25.04 1.22 -3.60
CA ILE A 155 25.79 2.44 -3.87
C ILE A 155 25.25 3.53 -2.95
N GLY A 156 26.02 3.86 -1.91
CA GLY A 156 25.68 4.90 -0.94
C GLY A 156 26.32 6.22 -1.30
N VAL A 157 25.51 7.20 -1.68
CA VAL A 157 25.98 8.55 -1.98
C VAL A 157 26.28 9.28 -0.67
N THR A 158 27.51 9.75 -0.51
CA THR A 158 28.01 10.41 0.72
C THR A 158 27.80 11.94 0.72
N GLU A 159 27.47 12.53 -0.42
CA GLU A 159 27.29 13.98 -0.56
C GLU A 159 26.04 14.49 0.18
N LYS A 160 26.24 15.53 0.99
CA LYS A 160 25.21 16.12 1.85
C LYS A 160 24.35 17.13 1.11
N LYS A 161 24.93 17.89 0.17
CA LYS A 161 24.21 18.92 -0.58
C LYS A 161 23.24 18.28 -1.57
N ALA A 162 21.95 18.54 -1.44
CA ALA A 162 20.89 17.88 -2.21
C ALA A 162 21.08 17.96 -3.74
N ILE A 163 21.49 19.14 -4.26
CA ILE A 163 21.70 19.34 -5.70
C ILE A 163 22.87 18.48 -6.22
N LYS A 164 24.01 18.51 -5.53
CA LYS A 164 25.18 17.70 -5.91
C LYS A 164 24.91 16.21 -5.75
N ARG A 165 24.21 15.81 -4.69
CA ARG A 165 23.78 14.43 -4.47
C ARG A 165 22.90 13.93 -5.63
N TYR A 166 21.97 14.75 -6.11
CA TYR A 166 21.14 14.43 -7.26
C TYR A 166 21.97 14.24 -8.54
N GLN A 167 22.96 15.10 -8.78
CA GLN A 167 23.88 14.98 -9.92
C GLN A 167 24.71 13.68 -9.84
N ILE A 168 25.34 13.40 -8.70
CA ILE A 168 26.11 12.17 -8.49
C ILE A 168 25.23 10.92 -8.67
N THR A 169 23.98 10.96 -8.16
CA THR A 169 23.03 9.85 -8.34
C THR A 169 22.72 9.61 -9.82
N ASN A 170 22.59 10.67 -10.62
CA ASN A 170 22.38 10.57 -12.07
C ASN A 170 23.62 10.00 -12.79
N GLU A 171 24.81 10.46 -12.43
CA GLU A 171 26.09 9.99 -13.00
C GLU A 171 26.30 8.51 -12.72
N VAL A 172 26.14 8.09 -11.46
CA VAL A 172 26.23 6.67 -11.05
C VAL A 172 25.18 5.82 -11.78
N CYS A 173 23.94 6.32 -11.90
CA CYS A 173 22.90 5.61 -12.63
C CYS A 173 23.29 5.42 -14.11
N TYR A 174 23.87 6.44 -14.74
CA TYR A 174 24.35 6.35 -16.12
C TYR A 174 25.49 5.32 -16.26
N GLU A 175 26.48 5.33 -15.37
CA GLU A 175 27.57 4.34 -15.39
C GLU A 175 27.03 2.90 -15.32
N LYS A 176 26.10 2.65 -14.41
CA LYS A 176 25.50 1.31 -14.25
C LYS A 176 24.60 0.88 -15.41
N VAL A 177 23.92 1.82 -16.05
CA VAL A 177 23.18 1.57 -17.29
C VAL A 177 24.15 1.27 -18.44
N LEU A 178 25.27 1.99 -18.50
CA LEU A 178 26.29 1.81 -19.55
C LEU A 178 27.00 0.45 -19.44
N ASP A 179 27.26 -0.06 -18.23
CA ASP A 179 27.87 -1.38 -18.01
C ASP A 179 27.09 -2.52 -18.73
N GLN A 180 25.77 -2.35 -18.85
CA GLN A 180 24.82 -3.28 -19.45
C GLN A 180 24.48 -2.97 -20.91
N ALA A 181 24.86 -1.81 -21.41
CA ALA A 181 24.49 -1.34 -22.75
C ALA A 181 24.94 -2.34 -23.83
N GLY A 182 24.00 -2.70 -24.72
CA GLY A 182 24.24 -3.62 -25.84
C GLY A 182 24.40 -5.10 -25.44
N LYS A 183 24.33 -5.42 -24.14
CA LYS A 183 24.39 -6.79 -23.61
C LYS A 183 23.04 -7.22 -23.05
N ASN A 184 22.48 -6.39 -22.17
CA ASN A 184 21.39 -6.75 -21.28
C ASN A 184 20.39 -5.60 -21.14
N GLN A 185 19.12 -5.94 -21.01
CA GLN A 185 18.08 -4.95 -20.73
C GLN A 185 18.14 -4.49 -19.27
N THR A 186 17.96 -3.18 -19.08
CA THR A 186 18.00 -2.53 -17.77
C THR A 186 16.69 -1.85 -17.45
N LEU A 187 16.20 -2.08 -16.24
CA LEU A 187 14.98 -1.48 -15.71
C LEU A 187 15.30 -0.54 -14.55
N VAL A 188 15.01 0.75 -14.71
CA VAL A 188 15.38 1.80 -13.75
C VAL A 188 14.12 2.30 -13.02
N PHE A 189 14.02 2.02 -11.73
CA PHE A 189 12.93 2.50 -10.87
C PHE A 189 13.23 3.91 -10.33
N VAL A 190 12.23 4.78 -10.45
CA VAL A 190 12.22 6.15 -9.91
C VAL A 190 10.91 6.46 -9.18
N HIS A 191 10.91 7.53 -8.38
CA HIS A 191 9.83 7.82 -7.42
C HIS A 191 8.70 8.71 -7.92
N SER A 192 8.81 9.27 -9.12
CA SER A 192 7.72 10.10 -9.68
C SER A 192 7.60 9.98 -11.20
N ARG A 193 6.38 10.24 -11.70
CA ARG A 193 6.07 10.27 -13.13
C ARG A 193 6.88 11.33 -13.89
N LYS A 194 7.19 12.46 -13.25
CA LYS A 194 8.05 13.49 -13.86
C LYS A 194 9.52 13.02 -13.90
N GLU A 195 9.94 12.25 -12.90
CA GLU A 195 11.32 11.76 -12.79
C GLU A 195 11.64 10.67 -13.82
N THR A 196 10.66 9.89 -14.29
CA THR A 196 10.90 8.88 -15.35
C THR A 196 11.41 9.56 -16.61
N ALA A 197 10.69 10.59 -17.10
CA ALA A 197 11.05 11.32 -18.31
C ALA A 197 12.32 12.15 -18.12
N LYS A 198 12.54 12.75 -16.94
CA LYS A 198 13.79 13.47 -16.64
C LYS A 198 15.00 12.55 -16.64
N THR A 199 14.90 11.39 -15.98
CA THR A 199 16.00 10.41 -15.91
C THR A 199 16.28 9.80 -17.27
N ALA A 200 15.24 9.39 -18.01
CA ALA A 200 15.41 8.81 -19.34
C ALA A 200 16.08 9.80 -20.31
N ARG A 201 15.66 11.08 -20.29
CA ARG A 201 16.33 12.14 -21.06
C ARG A 201 17.77 12.34 -20.63
N PHE A 202 18.03 12.44 -19.33
CA PHE A 202 19.40 12.57 -18.83
C PHE A 202 20.30 11.42 -19.33
N LEU A 203 19.84 10.17 -19.21
CA LEU A 203 20.59 9.00 -19.67
C LEU A 203 20.88 9.07 -21.18
N ARG A 204 19.88 9.41 -21.99
CA ARG A 204 20.04 9.60 -23.44
C ARG A 204 21.01 10.74 -23.76
N ASP A 205 20.82 11.91 -23.16
CA ASP A 205 21.61 13.12 -23.46
C ASP A 205 23.08 12.91 -23.07
N THR A 206 23.33 12.29 -21.90
CA THR A 206 24.68 11.90 -21.49
C THR A 206 25.29 10.82 -22.39
N ALA A 207 24.49 9.88 -22.91
CA ALA A 207 24.96 8.89 -23.88
C ALA A 207 25.34 9.52 -25.22
N ILE A 208 24.64 10.57 -25.65
CA ILE A 208 24.98 11.34 -26.85
C ILE A 208 26.26 12.15 -26.60
N GLU A 209 26.33 12.87 -25.48
CA GLU A 209 27.49 13.70 -25.11
C GLU A 209 28.79 12.89 -24.98
N LYS A 210 28.70 11.66 -24.45
CA LYS A 210 29.84 10.75 -24.29
C LYS A 210 30.05 9.81 -25.49
N GLU A 211 29.31 9.99 -26.58
CA GLU A 211 29.39 9.17 -27.81
C GLU A 211 29.18 7.66 -27.59
N THR A 212 28.38 7.28 -26.58
CA THR A 212 28.06 5.88 -26.25
C THR A 212 26.68 5.43 -26.74
N ILE A 213 25.88 6.34 -27.34
CA ILE A 213 24.50 6.08 -27.76
C ILE A 213 24.34 4.86 -28.68
N THR A 214 25.33 4.60 -29.52
CA THR A 214 25.35 3.49 -30.49
C THR A 214 25.52 2.11 -29.83
N GLN A 215 25.90 2.08 -28.55
CA GLN A 215 25.99 0.85 -27.75
C GLN A 215 24.60 0.34 -27.36
N PHE A 216 23.61 1.22 -27.21
CA PHE A 216 22.24 0.85 -26.87
C PHE A 216 21.50 0.34 -28.11
N VAL A 217 21.47 1.14 -29.17
CA VAL A 217 20.82 0.78 -30.43
C VAL A 217 21.78 1.07 -31.57
N LYS A 218 22.06 0.05 -32.38
CA LYS A 218 22.92 0.20 -33.56
C LYS A 218 22.24 1.12 -34.59
N PRO A 219 22.97 2.08 -35.19
CA PRO A 219 22.38 3.02 -36.14
C PRO A 219 21.68 2.38 -37.34
N ASP A 220 22.23 1.26 -37.84
CA ASP A 220 21.75 0.55 -39.04
C ASP A 220 21.00 -0.75 -38.69
N GLY A 221 20.48 -0.86 -37.47
CA GLY A 221 19.76 -2.05 -37.01
C GLY A 221 18.27 -1.99 -37.34
N ALA A 222 17.69 -3.13 -37.75
CA ALA A 222 16.23 -3.28 -37.93
C ALA A 222 15.43 -2.85 -36.68
N VAL A 223 16.00 -3.04 -35.49
CA VAL A 223 15.42 -2.57 -34.22
C VAL A 223 15.20 -1.06 -34.20
N ARG A 224 16.11 -0.27 -34.77
CA ARG A 224 15.99 1.19 -34.81
C ARG A 224 14.85 1.63 -35.73
N GLU A 225 14.68 0.97 -36.87
CA GLU A 225 13.59 1.25 -37.80
C GLU A 225 12.25 0.98 -37.15
N ILE A 226 12.09 -0.18 -36.51
CA ILE A 226 10.90 -0.55 -35.72
C ILE A 226 10.61 0.50 -34.66
N LEU A 227 11.61 0.88 -33.85
CA LEU A 227 11.43 1.87 -32.80
C LEU A 227 11.07 3.26 -33.35
N THR A 228 11.56 3.62 -34.52
CA THR A 228 11.28 4.92 -35.17
C THR A 228 9.87 4.94 -35.75
N GLU A 229 9.43 3.83 -36.35
CA GLU A 229 8.05 3.66 -36.83
C GLU A 229 7.05 3.72 -35.68
N GLU A 230 7.30 2.94 -34.62
CA GLU A 230 6.43 2.92 -33.44
C GLU A 230 6.44 4.26 -32.68
N ALA A 231 7.56 4.99 -32.67
CA ALA A 231 7.61 6.34 -32.12
C ALA A 231 6.63 7.30 -32.85
N GLY A 232 6.33 7.05 -34.13
CA GLY A 232 5.32 7.79 -34.89
C GLY A 232 3.88 7.55 -34.39
N ASN A 233 3.61 6.34 -33.88
CA ASN A 233 2.29 5.92 -33.38
C ASN A 233 2.00 6.38 -31.95
N VAL A 234 3.05 6.71 -31.20
CA VAL A 234 2.98 7.07 -29.78
C VAL A 234 2.38 8.45 -29.55
N LYS A 235 1.53 8.57 -28.52
CA LYS A 235 0.87 9.84 -28.15
C LYS A 235 1.71 10.70 -27.20
N ASP A 236 2.49 10.08 -26.31
CA ASP A 236 3.33 10.79 -25.34
C ASP A 236 4.57 11.39 -26.01
N SER A 237 4.73 12.71 -25.93
CA SER A 237 5.85 13.43 -26.54
C SER A 237 7.21 13.06 -25.93
N ASN A 238 7.25 12.73 -24.64
CA ASN A 238 8.48 12.29 -24.00
C ASN A 238 8.89 10.92 -24.53
N LEU A 239 7.92 10.00 -24.67
CA LEU A 239 8.20 8.65 -25.16
C LEU A 239 8.64 8.68 -26.64
N ARG A 240 7.98 9.48 -27.48
CA ARG A 240 8.36 9.69 -28.89
C ARG A 240 9.81 10.16 -29.06
N ASP A 241 10.28 11.02 -28.15
CA ASP A 241 11.64 11.59 -28.16
C ASP A 241 12.72 10.61 -27.63
N LEU A 242 12.31 9.53 -26.96
CA LEU A 242 13.21 8.57 -26.33
C LEU A 242 13.31 7.25 -27.11
N LEU A 243 12.18 6.76 -27.65
CA LEU A 243 12.07 5.44 -28.29
C LEU A 243 13.10 5.19 -29.40
N PRO A 244 13.39 6.13 -30.34
CA PRO A 244 14.35 5.89 -31.42
C PRO A 244 15.78 5.55 -30.94
N PHE A 245 16.08 5.82 -29.68
CA PHE A 245 17.37 5.58 -29.05
C PHE A 245 17.38 4.33 -28.14
N GLY A 246 16.28 3.57 -28.08
CA GLY A 246 16.14 2.39 -27.22
C GLY A 246 15.88 2.70 -25.74
N PHE A 247 15.50 3.94 -25.42
CA PHE A 247 15.07 4.37 -24.10
C PHE A 247 13.54 4.51 -24.08
N ALA A 248 12.90 4.09 -23.00
CA ALA A 248 11.46 4.29 -22.81
C ALA A 248 11.13 4.67 -21.36
N ILE A 249 9.89 5.12 -21.18
CA ILE A 249 9.32 5.43 -19.87
C ILE A 249 8.07 4.61 -19.62
N HIS A 250 7.80 4.27 -18.36
CA HIS A 250 6.54 3.62 -17.97
C HIS A 250 6.01 4.14 -16.63
N HIS A 251 4.79 4.68 -16.63
CA HIS A 251 4.09 5.05 -15.41
C HIS A 251 2.57 5.08 -15.59
N ALA A 252 1.84 4.99 -14.48
CA ALA A 252 0.37 4.97 -14.47
C ALA A 252 -0.32 6.20 -15.11
N GLY A 253 0.40 7.32 -15.32
CA GLY A 253 -0.12 8.49 -16.02
C GLY A 253 -0.11 8.42 -17.55
N MET A 254 0.51 7.39 -18.16
CA MET A 254 0.52 7.21 -19.61
C MET A 254 -0.80 6.59 -20.09
N SER A 255 -1.11 6.79 -21.37
CA SER A 255 -2.25 6.13 -21.99
C SER A 255 -2.10 4.60 -21.91
N ARG A 256 -3.21 3.87 -21.90
CA ARG A 256 -3.17 2.40 -21.83
C ARG A 256 -2.51 1.80 -23.08
N GLU A 257 -2.73 2.42 -24.23
CA GLU A 257 -2.13 2.05 -25.52
C GLU A 257 -0.61 2.20 -25.47
N ASP A 258 -0.09 3.38 -25.07
CA ASP A 258 1.36 3.60 -25.00
C ASP A 258 2.02 2.65 -23.97
N ARG A 259 1.35 2.34 -22.86
CA ARG A 259 1.87 1.38 -21.87
C ARG A 259 1.97 -0.04 -22.44
N GLY A 260 0.93 -0.50 -23.13
CA GLY A 260 0.92 -1.81 -23.77
C GLY A 260 2.05 -1.93 -24.81
N LEU A 261 2.20 -0.90 -25.65
CA LEU A 261 3.27 -0.85 -26.65
C LEU A 261 4.67 -0.90 -25.99
N VAL A 262 4.90 -0.14 -24.92
CA VAL A 262 6.19 -0.17 -24.20
C VAL A 262 6.46 -1.52 -23.55
N GLU A 263 5.43 -2.16 -22.99
CA GLU A 263 5.53 -3.50 -22.40
C GLU A 263 5.89 -4.55 -23.46
N GLU A 264 5.26 -4.50 -24.64
CA GLU A 264 5.56 -5.37 -25.78
C GLU A 264 6.97 -5.14 -26.33
N LEU A 265 7.33 -3.89 -26.64
CA LEU A 265 8.66 -3.53 -27.16
C LEU A 265 9.80 -3.86 -26.20
N PHE A 266 9.54 -3.83 -24.88
CA PHE A 266 10.53 -4.27 -23.90
C PHE A 266 10.59 -5.80 -23.80
N ALA A 267 9.45 -6.50 -23.84
CA ALA A 267 9.44 -7.96 -23.85
C ALA A 267 10.20 -8.54 -25.06
N ASP A 268 10.11 -7.89 -26.21
CA ASP A 268 10.77 -8.32 -27.46
C ASP A 268 12.25 -7.93 -27.55
N GLY A 269 12.79 -7.21 -26.55
CA GLY A 269 14.20 -6.82 -26.52
C GLY A 269 14.54 -5.54 -27.29
N SER A 270 13.56 -4.92 -27.96
CA SER A 270 13.75 -3.69 -28.74
C SER A 270 14.13 -2.50 -27.86
N ILE A 271 13.52 -2.38 -26.68
CA ILE A 271 13.90 -1.37 -25.69
C ILE A 271 15.01 -1.93 -24.79
N GLN A 272 16.14 -1.21 -24.71
CA GLN A 272 17.27 -1.58 -23.86
C GLN A 272 17.12 -1.03 -22.43
N VAL A 273 16.60 0.19 -22.29
CA VAL A 273 16.50 0.87 -20.99
C VAL A 273 15.08 1.36 -20.76
N LEU A 274 14.42 0.81 -19.74
CA LEU A 274 13.08 1.21 -19.34
C LEU A 274 13.11 1.92 -17.99
N VAL A 275 12.75 3.21 -17.97
CA VAL A 275 12.65 3.99 -16.73
C VAL A 275 11.21 4.03 -16.24
N CYS A 276 10.92 3.49 -15.06
CA CYS A 276 9.56 3.28 -14.59
C CYS A 276 9.33 3.67 -13.13
N THR A 277 8.06 3.83 -12.77
CA THR A 277 7.64 3.98 -11.36
C THR A 277 7.37 2.63 -10.70
N ALA A 278 7.36 2.59 -9.36
CA ALA A 278 7.09 1.38 -8.55
C ALA A 278 5.85 0.58 -8.97
N THR A 279 4.83 1.24 -9.56
CA THR A 279 3.62 0.57 -10.06
C THR A 279 3.89 -0.55 -11.06
N LEU A 280 4.98 -0.48 -11.83
CA LEU A 280 5.34 -1.54 -12.77
C LEU A 280 5.73 -2.82 -12.01
N ALA A 281 6.48 -2.70 -10.91
CA ALA A 281 6.90 -3.85 -10.10
C ALA A 281 5.72 -4.66 -9.57
N TRP A 282 4.57 -4.03 -9.37
CA TRP A 282 3.38 -4.65 -8.79
C TRP A 282 2.30 -5.07 -9.78
N GLY A 283 2.32 -4.57 -11.02
CA GLY A 283 1.18 -4.70 -11.94
C GLY A 283 1.47 -5.38 -13.26
N VAL A 284 2.74 -5.58 -13.60
CA VAL A 284 3.15 -6.17 -14.87
C VAL A 284 4.30 -7.13 -14.65
N ASN A 285 4.19 -8.33 -15.22
CA ASN A 285 5.27 -9.30 -15.18
C ASN A 285 6.30 -9.05 -16.29
N LEU A 286 7.11 -8.00 -16.11
CA LEU A 286 8.15 -7.61 -17.05
C LEU A 286 9.56 -7.72 -16.40
N PRO A 287 10.22 -8.89 -16.48
CA PRO A 287 11.56 -9.07 -15.94
C PRO A 287 12.64 -8.45 -16.84
N ALA A 288 13.73 -8.00 -16.24
CA ALA A 288 14.93 -7.49 -16.91
C ALA A 288 16.17 -8.13 -16.29
N HIS A 289 17.26 -8.25 -17.04
CA HIS A 289 18.51 -8.79 -16.48
C HIS A 289 18.99 -7.92 -15.31
N THR A 290 19.03 -6.60 -15.50
CA THR A 290 19.48 -5.63 -14.49
C THR A 290 18.34 -4.72 -14.04
N VAL A 291 18.19 -4.56 -12.72
CA VAL A 291 17.26 -3.60 -12.11
C VAL A 291 18.04 -2.58 -11.29
N ILE A 292 17.76 -1.29 -11.49
CA ILE A 292 18.37 -0.18 -10.76
C ILE A 292 17.29 0.58 -10.00
N ILE A 293 17.40 0.68 -8.68
CA ILE A 293 16.57 1.56 -7.85
C ILE A 293 17.32 2.88 -7.68
N LYS A 294 16.89 3.92 -8.40
CA LYS A 294 17.55 5.22 -8.42
C LYS A 294 16.99 6.14 -7.33
N GLY A 295 17.74 6.23 -6.23
CA GLY A 295 17.29 6.88 -5.01
C GLY A 295 16.30 6.01 -4.25
N THR A 296 16.09 6.26 -2.97
CA THR A 296 15.17 5.47 -2.14
C THR A 296 14.13 6.31 -1.40
N GLN A 297 14.04 7.60 -1.69
CA GLN A 297 13.14 8.52 -1.01
C GLN A 297 11.85 8.74 -1.78
N ILE A 298 10.72 8.47 -1.11
CA ILE A 298 9.37 8.72 -1.61
C ILE A 298 8.66 9.73 -0.71
N TYR A 299 7.76 10.51 -1.30
CA TYR A 299 6.88 11.37 -0.52
C TYR A 299 5.70 10.56 0.00
N ASN A 300 5.50 10.53 1.33
CA ASN A 300 4.36 9.89 1.96
C ASN A 300 3.38 10.97 2.46
N PRO A 301 2.20 11.13 1.82
CA PRO A 301 1.17 12.08 2.22
C PRO A 301 0.60 11.84 3.62
N GLU A 302 0.49 10.58 4.05
CA GLU A 302 -0.05 10.22 5.36
C GLU A 302 0.86 10.69 6.51
N LYS A 303 2.17 10.68 6.27
CA LYS A 303 3.19 11.20 7.21
C LYS A 303 3.59 12.65 6.93
N GLY A 304 3.11 13.23 5.83
CA GLY A 304 3.41 14.61 5.41
C GLY A 304 4.90 14.88 5.11
N ARG A 305 5.71 13.85 4.88
CA ARG A 305 7.17 13.97 4.73
C ARG A 305 7.75 12.96 3.75
N TRP A 306 9.00 13.20 3.35
CA TRP A 306 9.80 12.23 2.63
C TRP A 306 10.19 11.09 3.57
N VAL A 307 10.02 9.86 3.09
CA VAL A 307 10.38 8.63 3.80
C VAL A 307 11.13 7.71 2.85
N GLU A 308 11.88 6.79 3.41
CA GLU A 308 12.56 5.75 2.64
C GLU A 308 11.56 4.72 2.09
N LEU A 309 11.91 4.07 0.98
CA LEU A 309 11.12 3.01 0.37
C LEU A 309 10.88 1.88 1.36
N SER A 310 9.65 1.34 1.33
CA SER A 310 9.28 0.17 2.13
C SER A 310 10.10 -1.05 1.74
N SER A 311 10.22 -2.00 2.67
CA SER A 311 10.85 -3.30 2.42
C SER A 311 10.23 -4.03 1.22
N GLN A 312 8.90 -3.95 1.12
CA GLN A 312 8.13 -4.59 0.07
C GLN A 312 8.41 -4.00 -1.30
N ASP A 313 8.40 -2.67 -1.43
CA ASP A 313 8.65 -2.03 -2.72
C ASP A 313 10.03 -2.39 -3.24
N VAL A 314 11.05 -2.41 -2.38
CA VAL A 314 12.41 -2.82 -2.77
C VAL A 314 12.46 -4.28 -3.19
N LEU A 315 11.86 -5.19 -2.41
CA LEU A 315 11.83 -6.62 -2.74
C LEU A 315 11.09 -6.89 -4.06
N GLN A 316 9.98 -6.21 -4.32
CA GLN A 316 9.24 -6.34 -5.57
C GLN A 316 10.01 -5.80 -6.77
N MET A 317 10.63 -4.63 -6.63
CA MET A 317 11.47 -4.06 -7.68
C MET A 317 12.62 -5.02 -8.03
N LEU A 318 13.34 -5.52 -7.03
CA LEU A 318 14.44 -6.47 -7.22
C LEU A 318 13.98 -7.88 -7.62
N GLY A 319 12.71 -8.21 -7.39
CA GLY A 319 12.07 -9.42 -7.93
C GLY A 319 11.98 -9.41 -9.45
N ARG A 320 12.07 -8.23 -10.09
CA ARG A 320 12.12 -8.09 -11.55
C ARG A 320 13.52 -8.32 -12.15
N ALA A 321 14.55 -8.47 -11.31
CA ALA A 321 15.92 -8.74 -11.76
C ALA A 321 16.13 -10.22 -12.10
N GLY A 322 16.65 -10.47 -13.30
CA GLY A 322 16.86 -11.79 -13.87
C GLY A 322 15.61 -12.33 -14.58
N ARG A 323 15.76 -12.72 -15.85
CA ARG A 323 14.73 -13.37 -16.64
C ARG A 323 14.87 -14.89 -16.51
N PRO A 324 13.89 -15.58 -15.86
CA PRO A 324 13.91 -17.02 -15.80
C PRO A 324 14.01 -17.61 -17.22
N GLN A 325 14.85 -18.62 -17.41
CA GLN A 325 15.16 -19.30 -18.69
C GLN A 325 16.16 -18.58 -19.62
N TYR A 326 16.38 -17.27 -19.48
CA TYR A 326 17.30 -16.52 -20.35
C TYR A 326 18.61 -16.16 -19.65
N ASP A 327 18.52 -15.69 -18.41
CA ASP A 327 19.67 -15.18 -17.66
C ASP A 327 20.20 -16.22 -16.68
N THR A 328 21.52 -16.27 -16.51
CA THR A 328 22.19 -17.14 -15.51
C THR A 328 22.06 -16.58 -14.09
N PHE A 329 22.11 -15.26 -13.97
CA PHE A 329 21.83 -14.50 -12.77
C PHE A 329 21.20 -13.15 -13.16
N GLY A 330 20.47 -12.54 -12.23
CA GLY A 330 19.99 -11.16 -12.34
C GLY A 330 20.86 -10.23 -11.51
N GLU A 331 20.89 -8.96 -11.88
CA GLU A 331 21.64 -7.93 -11.16
C GLU A 331 20.70 -6.87 -10.57
N GLY A 332 20.79 -6.66 -9.27
CA GLY A 332 20.01 -5.69 -8.52
C GLY A 332 20.89 -4.60 -7.93
N ILE A 333 20.67 -3.35 -8.33
CA ILE A 333 21.49 -2.20 -7.91
C ILE A 333 20.61 -1.22 -7.14
N ILE A 334 20.98 -0.89 -5.90
CA ILE A 334 20.32 0.14 -5.10
C ILE A 334 21.24 1.35 -4.98
N ILE A 335 20.78 2.51 -5.46
CA ILE A 335 21.44 3.80 -5.27
C ILE A 335 20.69 4.55 -4.17
N THR A 336 21.33 4.76 -3.02
CA THR A 336 20.70 5.36 -1.83
C THR A 336 21.65 6.34 -1.13
N ASN A 337 21.17 6.99 -0.07
CA ASN A 337 22.03 7.76 0.83
C ASN A 337 22.93 6.79 1.62
N HIS A 338 24.18 7.19 1.87
CA HIS A 338 25.09 6.35 2.65
C HIS A 338 24.55 5.97 4.04
N SER A 339 23.74 6.83 4.67
CA SER A 339 23.11 6.55 5.98
C SER A 339 22.14 5.36 5.96
N GLU A 340 21.46 5.14 4.83
CA GLU A 340 20.42 4.12 4.70
C GLU A 340 20.95 2.80 4.10
N MET A 341 22.22 2.77 3.70
CA MET A 341 22.82 1.58 3.08
C MET A 341 22.71 0.35 3.99
N GLN A 342 22.98 0.51 5.30
CA GLN A 342 22.91 -0.59 6.26
C GLN A 342 21.48 -1.15 6.39
N TYR A 343 20.47 -0.28 6.35
CA TYR A 343 19.07 -0.69 6.38
C TYR A 343 18.74 -1.59 5.18
N TYR A 344 19.08 -1.18 3.96
CA TYR A 344 18.81 -1.99 2.76
C TYR A 344 19.66 -3.27 2.68
N LEU A 345 20.90 -3.25 3.19
CA LEU A 345 21.73 -4.44 3.33
C LEU A 345 21.09 -5.45 4.28
N SER A 346 20.56 -5.00 5.42
CA SER A 346 19.89 -5.86 6.40
C SER A 346 18.60 -6.46 5.85
N LEU A 347 17.85 -5.68 5.06
CA LEU A 347 16.60 -6.10 4.43
C LEU A 347 16.82 -7.27 3.46
N LEU A 348 17.82 -7.17 2.58
CA LEU A 348 18.03 -8.15 1.52
C LEU A 348 18.79 -9.40 1.96
N ASN A 349 19.54 -9.32 3.06
CA ASN A 349 20.22 -10.46 3.66
C ASN A 349 19.38 -11.16 4.74
N GLN A 350 18.05 -11.02 4.68
CA GLN A 350 17.10 -11.71 5.57
C GLN A 350 17.32 -11.41 7.05
N GLN A 351 17.74 -10.18 7.40
CA GLN A 351 17.99 -9.81 8.79
C GLN A 351 16.85 -8.99 9.41
N LEU A 352 15.81 -8.64 8.65
CA LEU A 352 14.69 -7.83 9.14
C LEU A 352 13.53 -8.72 9.62
N PRO A 353 13.33 -8.92 10.94
CA PRO A 353 12.30 -9.80 11.45
C PRO A 353 10.90 -9.24 11.22
N ILE A 354 9.93 -10.11 10.92
CA ILE A 354 8.54 -9.70 10.80
C ILE A 354 7.98 -9.40 12.20
N GLU A 355 7.67 -8.14 12.48
CA GLU A 355 7.11 -7.68 13.76
C GLU A 355 5.68 -7.16 13.61
N SER A 356 4.85 -7.29 14.65
CA SER A 356 3.47 -6.81 14.64
C SER A 356 3.38 -5.30 14.87
N GLN A 357 2.58 -4.62 14.04
CA GLN A 357 2.23 -3.20 14.22
C GLN A 357 0.85 -3.01 14.90
N PHE A 358 0.24 -4.08 15.43
CA PHE A 358 -1.17 -4.10 15.84
C PHE A 358 -1.55 -3.07 16.91
N VAL A 359 -0.62 -2.77 17.83
CA VAL A 359 -0.83 -1.81 18.93
C VAL A 359 -1.28 -0.44 18.40
N SER A 360 -0.75 -0.01 17.26
CA SER A 360 -1.07 1.29 16.64
C SER A 360 -2.53 1.44 16.19
N LYS A 361 -3.20 0.31 15.87
CA LYS A 361 -4.59 0.25 15.38
C LYS A 361 -5.52 -0.55 16.29
N LEU A 362 -5.04 -0.92 17.48
CA LEU A 362 -5.73 -1.79 18.41
C LEU A 362 -7.14 -1.27 18.78
N ALA A 363 -7.26 0.02 19.11
CA ALA A 363 -8.54 0.60 19.53
C ALA A 363 -9.58 0.53 18.39
N ASP A 364 -9.20 0.86 17.16
CA ASP A 364 -10.10 0.78 16.00
C ASP A 364 -10.52 -0.67 15.71
N ASN A 365 -9.60 -1.62 15.83
CA ASN A 365 -9.88 -3.05 15.63
C ASN A 365 -10.74 -3.64 16.76
N LEU A 366 -10.50 -3.25 18.01
CA LEU A 366 -11.34 -3.64 19.15
C LEU A 366 -12.76 -3.10 18.99
N ASN A 367 -12.92 -1.85 18.57
CA ASN A 367 -14.24 -1.28 18.27
C ASN A 367 -14.96 -2.10 17.19
N ALA A 368 -14.24 -2.55 16.15
CA ALA A 368 -14.83 -3.36 15.09
C ALA A 368 -15.36 -4.70 15.61
N GLU A 369 -14.61 -5.39 16.46
CA GLU A 369 -15.04 -6.66 17.07
C GLU A 369 -16.20 -6.46 18.08
N ILE A 370 -16.22 -5.35 18.81
CA ILE A 370 -17.36 -4.98 19.68
C ILE A 370 -18.62 -4.71 18.85
N VAL A 371 -18.48 -4.01 17.72
CA VAL A 371 -19.59 -3.74 16.77
C VAL A 371 -20.10 -5.04 16.14
N LEU A 372 -19.21 -5.97 15.81
CA LEU A 372 -19.55 -7.32 15.34
C LEU A 372 -20.17 -8.20 16.46
N GLY A 373 -20.10 -7.77 17.72
CA GLY A 373 -20.63 -8.53 18.85
C GLY A 373 -19.86 -9.84 19.13
N THR A 374 -18.67 -9.99 18.53
CA THR A 374 -17.72 -11.09 18.79
C THR A 374 -16.98 -10.86 20.11
N VAL A 375 -16.89 -9.61 20.56
CA VAL A 375 -16.29 -9.22 21.84
C VAL A 375 -17.28 -8.38 22.63
N ARG A 376 -17.76 -8.92 23.75
CA ARG A 376 -18.81 -8.32 24.59
C ARG A 376 -18.34 -7.88 25.96
N ASN A 377 -17.19 -8.38 26.40
CA ASN A 377 -16.58 -8.05 27.67
C ASN A 377 -15.04 -8.14 27.58
N ARG A 378 -14.37 -7.68 28.64
CA ARG A 378 -12.90 -7.68 28.73
C ARG A 378 -12.30 -9.08 28.54
N ASP A 379 -12.91 -10.12 29.08
CA ASP A 379 -12.36 -11.48 29.00
C ASP A 379 -12.40 -12.01 27.55
N GLU A 380 -13.48 -11.75 26.81
CA GLU A 380 -13.57 -12.03 25.38
C GLU A 380 -12.57 -11.19 24.57
N ALA A 381 -12.23 -9.98 25.00
CA ALA A 381 -11.19 -9.17 24.36
C ALA A 381 -9.79 -9.77 24.59
N VAL A 382 -9.52 -10.29 25.79
CA VAL A 382 -8.27 -11.02 26.10
C VAL A 382 -8.16 -12.27 25.23
N GLN A 383 -9.24 -13.04 25.10
CA GLN A 383 -9.29 -14.20 24.22
C GLN A 383 -9.04 -13.81 22.75
N TRP A 384 -9.71 -12.76 22.27
CA TRP A 384 -9.50 -12.24 20.92
C TRP A 384 -8.05 -11.84 20.65
N LEU A 385 -7.40 -11.14 21.58
CA LEU A 385 -5.99 -10.80 21.49
C LEU A 385 -5.11 -12.05 21.38
N GLY A 386 -5.49 -13.17 21.99
CA GLY A 386 -4.80 -14.46 21.85
C GLY A 386 -4.75 -15.03 20.43
N TYR A 387 -5.59 -14.54 19.51
CA TYR A 387 -5.57 -14.92 18.10
C TYR A 387 -4.70 -14.02 17.21
N THR A 388 -4.13 -12.94 17.75
CA THR A 388 -3.35 -11.96 16.98
C THR A 388 -1.89 -12.39 16.81
N TYR A 389 -1.23 -11.82 15.79
CA TYR A 389 0.22 -12.01 15.63
C TYR A 389 0.98 -11.26 16.74
N LEU A 390 0.47 -10.09 17.17
CA LEU A 390 0.94 -9.38 18.36
C LEU A 390 1.13 -10.29 19.57
N TYR A 391 0.16 -11.15 19.89
CA TYR A 391 0.26 -12.05 21.04
C TYR A 391 1.46 -13.01 20.94
N ILE A 392 1.65 -13.62 19.78
CA ILE A 392 2.76 -14.56 19.55
C ILE A 392 4.10 -13.83 19.69
N ARG A 393 4.20 -12.63 19.11
CA ARG A 393 5.41 -11.82 19.20
C ARG A 393 5.70 -11.29 20.61
N MET A 394 4.66 -10.95 21.38
CA MET A 394 4.82 -10.60 22.80
C MET A 394 5.37 -11.77 23.64
N LEU A 395 4.99 -13.01 23.34
CA LEU A 395 5.53 -14.20 24.02
C LEU A 395 6.99 -14.47 23.63
N LYS A 396 7.33 -14.34 22.35
CA LYS A 396 8.65 -14.67 21.81
C LYS A 396 9.69 -13.58 22.03
N SER A 397 9.27 -12.32 22.09
CA SER A 397 10.17 -11.16 22.23
C SER A 397 9.58 -10.12 23.20
N PRO A 398 9.35 -10.47 24.48
CA PRO A 398 8.63 -9.62 25.43
C PRO A 398 9.25 -8.23 25.64
N ALA A 399 10.58 -8.13 25.61
CA ALA A 399 11.30 -6.86 25.77
C ALA A 399 10.96 -5.84 24.67
N LEU A 400 10.80 -6.30 23.42
CA LEU A 400 10.48 -5.43 22.28
C LEU A 400 9.07 -4.82 22.41
N TYR A 401 8.15 -5.56 23.02
CA TYR A 401 6.74 -5.16 23.20
C TYR A 401 6.45 -4.57 24.59
N SER A 402 7.49 -4.15 25.32
CA SER A 402 7.37 -3.54 26.65
C SER A 402 6.54 -4.39 27.62
N VAL A 403 6.74 -5.71 27.58
CA VAL A 403 6.23 -6.64 28.59
C VAL A 403 7.23 -6.61 29.75
N GLY A 404 6.84 -5.96 30.84
CA GLY A 404 7.68 -5.82 32.05
C GLY A 404 8.01 -7.16 32.69
N VAL A 405 9.09 -7.20 33.47
CA VAL A 405 9.54 -8.40 34.20
C VAL A 405 8.44 -8.91 35.14
N ASP A 406 7.64 -8.01 35.71
CA ASP A 406 6.50 -8.31 36.58
C ASP A 406 5.45 -9.24 35.94
N TYR A 407 5.36 -9.28 34.60
CA TYR A 407 4.45 -10.19 33.89
C TYR A 407 5.10 -11.54 33.56
N GLN A 408 6.42 -11.66 33.61
CA GLN A 408 7.13 -12.85 33.12
C GLN A 408 7.18 -13.98 34.15
N GLU A 409 7.17 -13.67 35.44
CA GLU A 409 7.26 -14.68 36.50
C GLU A 409 5.92 -15.38 36.78
N ASP A 410 4.79 -14.66 36.69
CA ASP A 410 3.45 -15.16 37.06
C ASP A 410 2.43 -15.26 35.91
N ASP A 411 2.70 -14.67 34.73
CA ASP A 411 1.73 -14.58 33.61
C ASP A 411 2.29 -15.16 32.29
N GLY A 412 2.62 -16.46 32.31
CA GLY A 412 3.20 -17.16 31.15
C GLY A 412 2.34 -17.14 29.87
N ALA A 413 1.03 -16.87 29.98
CA ALA A 413 0.12 -16.71 28.85
C ALA A 413 -0.24 -15.23 28.56
N LEU A 414 0.39 -14.28 29.24
CA LEU A 414 0.17 -12.83 29.10
C LEU A 414 -1.31 -12.43 29.22
N VAL A 415 -2.08 -13.10 30.07
CA VAL A 415 -3.49 -12.84 30.35
C VAL A 415 -3.67 -11.44 30.92
N GLN A 416 -2.91 -11.07 31.95
CA GLN A 416 -3.00 -9.76 32.60
C GLN A 416 -2.51 -8.66 31.65
N LYS A 417 -1.39 -8.88 30.96
CA LYS A 417 -0.90 -7.91 29.97
C LYS A 417 -1.93 -7.64 28.86
N ARG A 418 -2.57 -8.68 28.34
CA ARG A 418 -3.67 -8.53 27.36
C ARG A 418 -4.88 -7.83 27.95
N ALA A 419 -5.22 -8.09 29.22
CA ALA A 419 -6.30 -7.40 29.91
C ALA A 419 -6.02 -5.89 30.03
N ASP A 420 -4.79 -5.50 30.35
CA ASP A 420 -4.38 -4.09 30.45
C ASP A 420 -4.37 -3.37 29.11
N ILE A 421 -3.92 -4.08 28.06
CA ILE A 421 -3.97 -3.61 26.67
C ILE A 421 -5.43 -3.40 26.23
N ALA A 422 -6.30 -4.39 26.47
CA ALA A 422 -7.73 -4.30 26.16
C ALA A 422 -8.43 -3.20 26.96
N HIS A 423 -8.09 -3.05 28.24
CA HIS A 423 -8.63 -2.01 29.12
C HIS A 423 -8.26 -0.62 28.62
N SER A 424 -6.98 -0.40 28.33
CA SER A 424 -6.48 0.87 27.79
C SER A 424 -7.19 1.26 26.50
N ALA A 425 -7.35 0.31 25.57
CA ALA A 425 -8.09 0.53 24.34
C ALA A 425 -9.58 0.84 24.58
N ALA A 426 -10.24 0.11 25.49
CA ALA A 426 -11.64 0.35 25.83
C ALA A 426 -11.86 1.73 26.47
N VAL A 427 -10.94 2.20 27.32
CA VAL A 427 -11.00 3.54 27.92
C VAL A 427 -10.86 4.64 26.85
N LEU A 428 -10.01 4.45 25.85
CA LEU A 428 -9.92 5.38 24.71
C LEU A 428 -11.24 5.43 23.92
N LEU A 429 -11.83 4.27 23.63
CA LEU A 429 -13.09 4.17 22.91
C LEU A 429 -14.28 4.77 23.70
N GLU A 430 -14.31 4.56 25.02
CA GLU A 430 -15.28 5.16 25.93
C GLU A 430 -15.17 6.69 25.93
N LYS A 431 -13.96 7.23 26.04
CA LYS A 431 -13.69 8.67 25.99
C LYS A 431 -14.19 9.32 24.69
N CYS A 432 -14.09 8.59 23.57
CA CYS A 432 -14.57 9.01 22.27
C CYS A 432 -16.06 8.68 22.01
N GLN A 433 -16.78 8.16 23.01
CA GLN A 433 -18.19 7.76 22.95
C GLN A 433 -18.52 6.69 21.88
N LEU A 434 -17.54 5.87 21.49
CA LEU A 434 -17.74 4.78 20.53
C LEU A 434 -18.30 3.52 21.17
N ILE A 435 -18.00 3.33 22.46
CA ILE A 435 -18.55 2.26 23.28
C ILE A 435 -19.01 2.82 24.62
N LYS A 436 -19.92 2.09 25.28
CA LYS A 436 -20.13 2.21 26.73
C LYS A 436 -19.36 1.07 27.39
N TYR A 437 -18.51 1.39 28.36
CA TYR A 437 -17.66 0.42 29.03
C TYR A 437 -17.95 0.42 30.54
N GLU A 438 -18.55 -0.66 31.02
CA GLU A 438 -18.82 -0.83 32.44
C GLU A 438 -17.61 -1.47 33.13
N ARG A 439 -16.84 -0.69 33.90
CA ARG A 439 -15.56 -1.13 34.48
C ARG A 439 -15.69 -2.23 35.53
N SER A 440 -16.80 -2.26 36.27
CA SER A 440 -17.09 -3.26 37.30
C SER A 440 -17.36 -4.65 36.71
N SER A 441 -18.19 -4.72 35.67
CA SER A 441 -18.55 -5.97 34.99
C SER A 441 -17.62 -6.32 33.83
N GLY A 442 -16.81 -5.36 33.36
CA GLY A 442 -16.00 -5.49 32.16
C GLY A 442 -16.79 -5.48 30.86
N ARG A 443 -18.09 -5.16 30.88
CA ARG A 443 -18.99 -5.28 29.71
C ARG A 443 -18.85 -4.11 28.74
N PHE A 444 -18.89 -4.44 27.45
CA PHE A 444 -18.91 -3.49 26.35
C PHE A 444 -20.31 -3.41 25.72
N GLN A 445 -20.70 -2.20 25.33
CA GLN A 445 -21.87 -1.97 24.49
C GLN A 445 -21.50 -1.00 23.36
N SER A 446 -21.67 -1.43 22.11
CA SER A 446 -21.42 -0.58 20.94
C SER A 446 -22.40 0.60 20.90
N THR A 447 -21.92 1.82 20.63
CA THR A 447 -22.78 2.95 20.29
C THR A 447 -23.01 3.04 18.78
N GLU A 448 -23.94 3.90 18.34
CA GLU A 448 -24.13 4.14 16.90
C GLU A 448 -22.89 4.79 16.27
N LEU A 449 -22.19 5.65 16.99
CA LEU A 449 -20.91 6.22 16.55
C LEU A 449 -19.86 5.11 16.37
N GLY A 450 -19.79 4.15 17.28
CA GLY A 450 -18.90 2.99 17.15
C GLY A 450 -19.18 2.17 15.89
N ARG A 451 -20.47 1.95 15.55
CA ARG A 451 -20.88 1.27 14.32
C ARG A 451 -20.45 2.01 13.07
N ILE A 452 -20.69 3.33 13.03
CA ILE A 452 -20.27 4.20 11.92
C ILE A 452 -18.75 4.13 11.74
N ALA A 453 -17.99 4.28 12.83
CA ALA A 453 -16.53 4.21 12.81
C ALA A 453 -16.04 2.88 12.20
N SER A 454 -16.61 1.76 12.63
CA SER A 454 -16.27 0.42 12.14
C SER A 454 -16.62 0.22 10.66
N TYR A 455 -17.84 0.61 10.24
CA TYR A 455 -18.35 0.37 8.88
C TYR A 455 -17.67 1.22 7.81
N TYR A 456 -17.19 2.41 8.17
CA TYR A 456 -16.52 3.34 7.26
C TYR A 456 -15.00 3.37 7.45
N TYR A 457 -14.45 2.58 8.36
CA TYR A 457 -13.00 2.50 8.60
C TYR A 457 -12.39 3.85 8.98
N VAL A 458 -13.08 4.59 9.85
CA VAL A 458 -12.69 5.92 10.35
C VAL A 458 -12.14 5.79 11.76
N THR A 459 -11.02 6.46 12.02
CA THR A 459 -10.31 6.35 13.30
C THR A 459 -11.13 6.91 14.46
N TYR A 460 -10.95 6.35 15.65
CA TYR A 460 -11.66 6.81 16.85
C TYR A 460 -11.44 8.29 17.17
N ASN A 461 -10.24 8.82 16.86
CA ASN A 461 -9.92 10.24 17.02
C ASN A 461 -10.73 11.13 16.07
N SER A 462 -10.88 10.74 14.80
CA SER A 462 -11.69 11.51 13.84
C SER A 462 -13.17 11.48 14.20
N MET A 463 -13.68 10.35 14.69
CA MET A 463 -15.05 10.27 15.19
C MET A 463 -15.28 11.16 16.40
N MET A 464 -14.29 11.32 17.28
CA MET A 464 -14.36 12.28 18.39
C MET A 464 -14.46 13.73 17.88
N VAL A 465 -13.66 14.10 16.88
CA VAL A 465 -13.72 15.42 16.23
C VAL A 465 -15.11 15.65 15.63
N TYR A 466 -15.64 14.67 14.88
CA TYR A 466 -16.97 14.77 14.29
C TYR A 466 -18.06 14.90 15.34
N ASN A 467 -18.00 14.14 16.43
CA ASN A 467 -18.99 14.21 17.49
C ASN A 467 -18.95 15.56 18.26
N GLN A 468 -17.78 16.17 18.40
CA GLN A 468 -17.63 17.47 19.06
C GLN A 468 -18.09 18.64 18.18
N HIS A 469 -17.84 18.54 16.88
CA HIS A 469 -18.07 19.65 15.97
C HIS A 469 -19.39 19.58 15.21
N LEU A 470 -19.87 18.41 14.79
CA LEU A 470 -21.08 18.30 13.95
C LEU A 470 -22.33 18.80 14.67
N ARG A 471 -23.08 19.70 14.01
CA ARG A 471 -24.36 20.26 14.48
C ARG A 471 -25.39 20.19 13.36
N SER A 472 -26.68 20.11 13.70
CA SER A 472 -27.77 20.01 12.73
C SER A 472 -27.92 21.26 11.84
N THR A 473 -27.43 22.42 12.29
CA THR A 473 -27.53 23.70 11.58
C THR A 473 -26.27 24.08 10.81
N MET A 474 -25.38 23.12 10.54
CA MET A 474 -24.11 23.41 9.87
C MET A 474 -24.28 23.78 8.41
N SER A 475 -23.59 24.84 8.01
CA SER A 475 -23.44 25.22 6.61
C SER A 475 -22.41 24.33 5.90
N SER A 476 -22.45 24.29 4.57
CA SER A 476 -21.43 23.60 3.76
C SER A 476 -20.01 24.07 4.10
N LEU A 477 -19.82 25.36 4.38
CA LEU A 477 -18.53 25.92 4.81
C LEU A 477 -18.00 25.23 6.08
N GLU A 478 -18.85 25.07 7.08
CA GLU A 478 -18.48 24.43 8.34
C GLU A 478 -18.23 22.94 8.16
N LEU A 479 -18.95 22.26 7.25
CA LEU A 479 -18.72 20.84 6.97
C LEU A 479 -17.35 20.58 6.34
N PHE A 480 -16.93 21.41 5.38
CA PHE A 480 -15.57 21.32 4.80
C PHE A 480 -14.49 21.56 5.85
N ARG A 481 -14.73 22.50 6.78
CA ARG A 481 -13.84 22.75 7.91
C ARG A 481 -13.74 21.54 8.85
N VAL A 482 -14.88 20.95 9.25
CA VAL A 482 -14.88 19.77 10.13
C VAL A 482 -14.18 18.58 9.46
N PHE A 483 -14.37 18.40 8.16
CA PHE A 483 -13.63 17.41 7.38
C PHE A 483 -12.12 17.68 7.41
N ALA A 484 -11.69 18.93 7.25
CA ALA A 484 -10.27 19.28 7.28
C ALA A 484 -9.61 19.05 8.66
N LEU A 485 -10.39 18.98 9.74
CA LEU A 485 -9.92 18.67 11.10
C LEU A 485 -9.78 17.17 11.40
N SER A 486 -10.05 16.30 10.42
CA SER A 486 -9.98 14.84 10.61
C SER A 486 -8.55 14.40 10.96
N ASN A 487 -8.43 13.45 11.88
CA ASN A 487 -7.13 12.97 12.37
C ASN A 487 -6.33 12.20 11.29
N GLU A 488 -6.98 11.72 10.23
CA GLU A 488 -6.31 11.17 9.04
C GLU A 488 -5.37 12.18 8.39
N PHE A 489 -5.62 13.49 8.55
CA PHE A 489 -4.82 14.56 7.94
C PHE A 489 -3.87 15.25 8.92
N LYS A 490 -3.71 14.70 10.13
CA LYS A 490 -2.94 15.31 11.22
C LYS A 490 -1.52 15.74 10.83
N PHE A 491 -0.88 15.00 9.92
CA PHE A 491 0.52 15.23 9.55
C PHE A 491 0.69 16.02 8.25
N VAL A 492 -0.38 16.41 7.56
CA VAL A 492 -0.28 17.15 6.29
C VAL A 492 0.17 18.58 6.59
N PRO A 493 1.42 18.99 6.23
CA PRO A 493 1.89 20.34 6.51
C PRO A 493 1.56 21.27 5.33
N VAL A 494 1.61 22.58 5.58
CA VAL A 494 1.71 23.58 4.52
C VAL A 494 3.18 23.92 4.31
N ARG A 495 3.69 23.73 3.09
CA ARG A 495 5.09 24.00 2.72
C ARG A 495 5.24 25.36 2.09
N GLN A 496 6.44 25.96 2.19
CA GLN A 496 6.66 27.32 1.69
C GLN A 496 6.56 27.39 0.15
N GLU A 497 7.04 26.36 -0.55
CA GLU A 497 7.03 26.28 -2.02
C GLU A 497 5.62 26.15 -2.63
N GLU A 498 4.64 25.64 -1.88
CA GLU A 498 3.26 25.44 -2.34
C GLU A 498 2.31 26.59 -1.93
N LYS A 499 2.73 27.50 -1.03
CA LYS A 499 1.89 28.61 -0.54
C LYS A 499 1.34 29.49 -1.66
N LEU A 500 2.16 29.80 -2.67
CA LEU A 500 1.74 30.64 -3.79
C LEU A 500 0.67 29.95 -4.65
N GLU A 501 0.80 28.63 -4.86
CA GLU A 501 -0.18 27.83 -5.59
C GLU A 501 -1.48 27.69 -4.78
N LEU A 502 -1.37 27.43 -3.47
CA LEU A 502 -2.51 27.37 -2.56
C LEU A 502 -3.28 28.68 -2.47
N ALA A 503 -2.60 29.83 -2.41
CA ALA A 503 -3.25 31.14 -2.41
C ALA A 503 -4.08 31.37 -3.68
N LYS A 504 -3.54 31.01 -4.85
CA LYS A 504 -4.27 31.07 -6.13
C LYS A 504 -5.46 30.12 -6.16
N LEU A 505 -5.36 28.93 -5.55
CA LEU A 505 -6.47 28.00 -5.46
C LEU A 505 -7.56 28.52 -4.51
N LEU A 506 -7.19 29.15 -3.40
CA LEU A 506 -8.13 29.70 -2.42
C LEU A 506 -9.06 30.78 -3.02
N GLU A 507 -8.59 31.54 -4.00
CA GLU A 507 -9.41 32.49 -4.77
C GLU A 507 -10.36 31.83 -5.78
N ARG A 508 -10.10 30.58 -6.17
CA ARG A 508 -10.82 29.86 -7.23
C ARG A 508 -11.82 28.83 -6.70
N VAL A 509 -11.73 28.45 -5.42
CA VAL A 509 -12.61 27.46 -4.84
C VAL A 509 -14.02 28.02 -4.58
N PRO A 510 -15.09 27.24 -4.79
CA PRO A 510 -16.46 27.73 -4.75
C PRO A 510 -16.96 28.03 -3.33
N ILE A 511 -16.43 27.35 -2.30
CA ILE A 511 -16.83 27.52 -0.91
C ILE A 511 -15.73 28.31 -0.17
N PRO A 512 -16.08 29.44 0.47
CA PRO A 512 -15.10 30.24 1.20
C PRO A 512 -14.40 29.44 2.30
N VAL A 513 -13.07 29.60 2.38
CA VAL A 513 -12.23 29.02 3.44
C VAL A 513 -11.88 30.13 4.42
N LYS A 514 -12.17 29.95 5.71
CA LYS A 514 -11.96 31.00 6.74
C LYS A 514 -10.55 30.97 7.31
N GLU A 515 -9.93 29.80 7.26
CA GLU A 515 -8.58 29.54 7.73
C GLU A 515 -7.53 30.23 6.85
N SER A 516 -6.41 30.61 7.45
CA SER A 516 -5.28 31.18 6.71
C SER A 516 -4.63 30.14 5.79
N VAL A 517 -4.03 30.56 4.67
CA VAL A 517 -3.26 29.68 3.76
C VAL A 517 -2.15 28.92 4.48
N GLU A 518 -1.68 29.42 5.62
CA GLU A 518 -0.65 28.77 6.44
C GLU A 518 -1.17 27.61 7.30
N GLU A 519 -2.47 27.53 7.50
CA GLU A 519 -3.09 26.48 8.31
C GLU A 519 -3.28 25.19 7.50
N PRO A 520 -2.87 24.02 8.04
CA PRO A 520 -3.12 22.72 7.40
C PRO A 520 -4.59 22.49 7.02
N ALA A 521 -5.52 22.96 7.86
CA ALA A 521 -6.95 22.84 7.61
C ALA A 521 -7.38 23.59 6.33
N ALA A 522 -6.80 24.77 6.06
CA ALA A 522 -7.06 25.50 4.82
C ALA A 522 -6.59 24.69 3.60
N LYS A 523 -5.38 24.13 3.67
CA LYS A 523 -4.84 23.29 2.60
C LYS A 523 -5.74 22.09 2.32
N ILE A 524 -6.12 21.31 3.33
CA ILE A 524 -6.97 20.12 3.14
C ILE A 524 -8.33 20.51 2.53
N ASN A 525 -8.93 21.60 3.02
CA ASN A 525 -10.19 22.13 2.52
C ASN A 525 -10.09 22.53 1.04
N VAL A 526 -9.08 23.34 0.70
CA VAL A 526 -8.83 23.78 -0.68
C VAL A 526 -8.54 22.58 -1.60
N LEU A 527 -7.77 21.58 -1.15
CA LEU A 527 -7.48 20.40 -1.95
C LEU A 527 -8.72 19.55 -2.23
N LEU A 528 -9.60 19.37 -1.25
CA LEU A 528 -10.87 18.68 -1.47
C LEU A 528 -11.74 19.43 -2.49
N GLN A 529 -11.83 20.75 -2.37
CA GLN A 529 -12.58 21.59 -3.31
C GLN A 529 -11.95 21.58 -4.70
N ALA A 530 -10.63 21.68 -4.81
CA ALA A 530 -9.89 21.61 -6.06
C ALA A 530 -10.13 20.28 -6.78
N TYR A 531 -10.16 19.17 -6.05
CA TYR A 531 -10.54 17.87 -6.59
C TYR A 531 -11.97 17.87 -7.15
N ILE A 532 -12.95 18.35 -6.37
CA ILE A 532 -14.37 18.41 -6.80
C ILE A 532 -14.53 19.31 -8.04
N SER A 533 -13.82 20.43 -8.08
CA SER A 533 -13.83 21.39 -9.19
C SER A 533 -12.92 21.00 -10.36
N GLN A 534 -12.26 19.83 -10.31
CA GLN A 534 -11.32 19.34 -11.33
C GLN A 534 -10.22 20.36 -11.69
N LEU A 535 -9.75 21.12 -10.70
CA LEU A 535 -8.66 22.07 -10.89
C LEU A 535 -7.34 21.30 -11.08
N LYS A 536 -6.50 21.79 -11.99
CA LYS A 536 -5.15 21.26 -12.21
C LYS A 536 -4.20 21.85 -11.18
N LEU A 537 -3.32 21.00 -10.64
CA LEU A 537 -2.24 21.38 -9.73
C LEU A 537 -0.90 21.03 -10.38
N ASP A 538 0.10 21.89 -10.16
CA ASP A 538 1.42 21.81 -10.78
C ASP A 538 2.42 21.05 -9.90
N GLY A 539 2.32 21.26 -8.58
CA GLY A 539 3.19 20.65 -7.57
C GLY A 539 2.95 19.15 -7.37
N PHE A 540 3.99 18.32 -7.56
CA PHE A 540 3.90 16.86 -7.35
C PHE A 540 3.41 16.50 -5.93
N VAL A 541 3.98 17.19 -4.93
CA VAL A 541 3.65 16.97 -3.52
C VAL A 541 2.19 17.36 -3.24
N LEU A 542 1.73 18.46 -3.82
CA LEU A 542 0.37 18.96 -3.67
C LEU A 542 -0.67 18.04 -4.33
N VAL A 543 -0.33 17.49 -5.51
CA VAL A 543 -1.14 16.44 -6.17
C VAL A 543 -1.21 15.18 -5.31
N ALA A 544 -0.08 14.75 -4.72
CA ALA A 544 -0.05 13.58 -3.85
C ALA A 544 -0.91 13.79 -2.58
N ASP A 545 -0.84 14.98 -1.98
CA ASP A 545 -1.69 15.37 -0.86
C ASP A 545 -3.18 15.42 -1.27
N MET A 546 -3.52 15.93 -2.46
CA MET A 546 -4.89 15.93 -2.98
C MET A 546 -5.44 14.52 -3.15
N VAL A 547 -4.65 13.60 -3.74
CA VAL A 547 -5.05 12.20 -3.93
C VAL A 547 -5.30 11.52 -2.58
N PHE A 548 -4.46 11.80 -1.58
CA PHE A 548 -4.66 11.29 -0.23
C PHE A 548 -5.94 11.83 0.43
N VAL A 549 -6.20 13.13 0.29
CA VAL A 549 -7.43 13.77 0.78
C VAL A 549 -8.66 13.17 0.10
N GLN A 550 -8.63 12.99 -1.23
CA GLN A 550 -9.71 12.37 -2.01
C GLN A 550 -10.02 10.94 -1.53
N GLN A 551 -9.00 10.10 -1.40
CA GLN A 551 -9.17 8.70 -1.00
C GLN A 551 -9.75 8.57 0.41
N SER A 552 -9.41 9.51 1.31
CA SER A 552 -9.97 9.58 2.66
C SER A 552 -11.37 10.21 2.67
N ALA A 553 -11.64 11.18 1.80
CA ALA A 553 -12.93 11.86 1.70
C ALA A 553 -14.09 10.90 1.43
N GLY A 554 -13.92 9.91 0.55
CA GLY A 554 -14.98 8.92 0.28
C GLY A 554 -15.49 8.22 1.53
N ARG A 555 -14.59 7.89 2.48
CA ARG A 555 -14.95 7.22 3.75
C ARG A 555 -15.51 8.19 4.79
N CYS A 556 -14.87 9.35 4.94
CA CYS A 556 -15.25 10.34 5.95
C CYS A 556 -16.54 11.09 5.59
N VAL A 557 -16.80 11.39 4.32
CA VAL A 557 -17.97 12.15 3.87
C VAL A 557 -19.23 11.29 3.84
N LEU A 558 -19.12 9.97 3.60
CA LEU A 558 -20.28 9.06 3.65
C LEU A 558 -20.90 8.95 5.06
N ILE A 559 -20.17 9.33 6.12
CA ILE A 559 -20.72 9.49 7.47
C ILE A 559 -21.83 10.55 7.51
N ASN A 560 -21.77 11.57 6.65
CA ASN A 560 -22.77 12.64 6.58
C ASN A 560 -24.10 12.20 5.94
N ARG A 561 -24.20 10.95 5.43
CA ARG A 561 -25.43 10.37 4.89
C ARG A 561 -26.20 9.48 5.88
N VAL A 562 -25.80 9.40 7.16
CA VAL A 562 -26.50 8.59 8.17
C VAL A 562 -27.74 9.32 8.72
N PRO A 563 -28.94 8.71 8.75
CA PRO A 563 -30.22 9.39 9.01
C PRO A 563 -30.37 10.19 10.32
N ARG A 564 -29.52 9.96 11.33
CA ARG A 564 -29.50 10.77 12.57
C ARG A 564 -28.68 12.07 12.47
N LEU A 565 -27.90 12.21 11.40
CA LEU A 565 -27.09 13.39 11.04
C LEU A 565 -27.54 14.01 9.71
N VAL A 566 -28.58 13.45 9.06
CA VAL A 566 -29.13 13.92 7.79
C VAL A 566 -30.33 14.82 8.05
N LEU A 567 -30.07 16.12 8.04
CA LEU A 567 -31.05 17.14 7.67
C LEU A 567 -30.37 18.26 6.88
N THR A 568 -29.49 17.99 5.90
CA THR A 568 -29.09 19.06 4.94
C THR A 568 -28.32 18.69 3.67
N ILE A 569 -28.02 17.43 3.34
CA ILE A 569 -27.33 17.14 2.06
C ILE A 569 -28.08 16.07 1.27
N SER A 570 -29.02 16.54 0.44
CA SER A 570 -29.54 15.83 -0.73
C SER A 570 -28.76 16.29 -1.99
N PRO A 571 -28.89 15.61 -3.13
CA PRO A 571 -27.77 15.13 -3.95
C PRO A 571 -27.28 16.20 -4.94
N ILE A 572 -26.11 16.80 -4.69
CA ILE A 572 -25.45 17.65 -5.70
C ILE A 572 -24.00 17.25 -5.98
N VAL A 573 -23.37 16.40 -5.17
CA VAL A 573 -21.99 15.99 -5.43
C VAL A 573 -21.83 14.52 -5.06
N PHE A 574 -22.04 13.64 -6.05
CA PHE A 574 -21.30 12.41 -6.32
C PHE A 574 -21.86 11.77 -7.58
#